data_AF-A0A5Y3WBG6-F1
#
_entry.id   AF-A0A5Y3WBG6-F1
#
_cell.length_a   1.000
_cell.length_b   1.000
_cell.length_c   1.000
_cell.angle_alpha   90.00
_cell.angle_beta   90.00
_cell.angle_gamma   90.00
#
_symmetry.space_group_name_H-M   'P 1'
#
loop_
_entity.id
_entity.type
_entity.pdbx_description
1 polymer ?
#
loop_
_entity_poly.entity_id
_entity_poly.type
_entity_poly.pdbx_seq_one_letter_code
_entity_poly.pdbx_strand_id
1 'polypeptide(L)'
;TLIDSNGLLSTGQEARKLVGEAFVHPLHMPVFERISLEENLSMSVREAGIYTISALGEGAAAKGHNILEKTIKPGSLKAIYSDNAESILGQAKRSGFVGRVGQWDASGVRGIYAHNRLGGEDLAYPVSLENTFANELVNAWIKFKIITPYTGDYDMHDIIKFSHGKGHVPMAESNEERGVKDLINKGIAKVDPSRPFEYTAMNVIRHGPQVNFVPYMWEHEHDKVVKDNGYLGVVARPGPFPVAMVHQGEWTVFDNSKELFNFYKSTNTPLPEHWSQDFVDRGKGMVATPRHAELLDKRRNMH
;
A
#
# COMPACT_ATOMS: atom_id res chain seq x y z
N THR A 1 -0.99 0.67 -28.45
CA THR A 1 0.45 0.52 -28.14
C THR A 1 0.79 1.47 -27.03
N LEU A 2 1.33 0.98 -25.91
CA LEU A 2 1.84 1.84 -24.84
C LEU A 2 3.02 2.64 -25.38
N ILE A 3 3.05 3.94 -25.11
CA ILE A 3 4.08 4.86 -25.61
C ILE A 3 5.00 5.17 -24.44
N ASP A 4 6.25 4.69 -24.51
CA ASP A 4 7.33 5.14 -23.64
C ASP A 4 7.51 6.65 -23.85
N SER A 5 7.48 7.38 -22.75
CA SER A 5 7.33 8.82 -22.75
C SER A 5 8.51 9.58 -22.14
N ASN A 6 9.66 8.88 -22.02
CA ASN A 6 10.99 9.24 -21.47
C ASN A 6 11.27 8.71 -20.04
N GLY A 7 10.84 7.49 -19.74
CA GLY A 7 11.11 6.71 -18.51
C GLY A 7 11.35 5.24 -18.86
N LEU A 8 11.93 4.43 -17.98
CA LEU A 8 12.30 3.03 -18.28
C LEU A 8 11.07 2.11 -18.17
N LEU A 9 10.04 2.37 -18.98
CA LEU A 9 8.82 1.57 -19.04
C LEU A 9 9.18 0.09 -19.19
N SER A 10 9.05 -0.64 -18.10
CA SER A 10 9.37 -2.06 -18.07
C SER A 10 8.09 -2.85 -18.35
N THR A 11 8.16 -3.86 -19.21
CA THR A 11 7.00 -4.71 -19.58
C THR A 11 7.34 -6.19 -19.55
N GLY A 12 6.31 -7.05 -19.55
CA GLY A 12 6.46 -8.49 -19.69
C GLY A 12 7.34 -9.11 -18.60
N GLN A 13 8.28 -9.97 -18.99
CA GLN A 13 9.13 -10.71 -18.04
C GLN A 13 10.05 -9.80 -17.20
N GLU A 14 10.53 -8.69 -17.76
CA GLU A 14 11.36 -7.72 -17.03
C GLU A 14 10.55 -7.02 -15.95
N ALA A 15 9.37 -6.50 -16.30
CA ALA A 15 8.44 -5.93 -15.33
C ALA A 15 8.09 -6.96 -14.26
N ARG A 16 7.74 -8.18 -14.66
CA ARG A 16 7.38 -9.26 -13.74
C ARG A 16 8.49 -9.54 -12.73
N LYS A 17 9.77 -9.50 -13.16
CA LYS A 17 10.91 -9.66 -12.25
C LYS A 17 10.99 -8.51 -11.23
N LEU A 18 10.92 -7.26 -11.70
CA LEU A 18 10.94 -6.07 -10.84
C LEU A 18 9.79 -6.07 -9.83
N VAL A 19 8.59 -6.44 -10.29
CA VAL A 19 7.39 -6.56 -9.44
C VAL A 19 7.62 -7.58 -8.33
N GLY A 20 8.19 -8.74 -8.66
CA GLY A 20 8.51 -9.79 -7.69
C GLY A 20 9.53 -9.39 -6.61
N GLU A 21 10.40 -8.43 -6.91
CA GLU A 21 11.44 -7.97 -5.98
C GLU A 21 10.92 -6.94 -4.96
N ALA A 22 9.98 -6.08 -5.36
CA ALA A 22 9.63 -4.90 -4.55
C ALA A 22 8.13 -4.54 -4.47
N PHE A 23 7.23 -5.15 -5.25
CA PHE A 23 5.83 -4.74 -5.33
C PHE A 23 4.87 -5.80 -4.82
N VAL A 24 4.97 -7.03 -5.35
CA VAL A 24 4.10 -8.16 -5.02
C VAL A 24 4.97 -9.40 -4.85
N HIS A 25 4.78 -10.14 -3.75
CA HIS A 25 5.53 -11.36 -3.52
C HIS A 25 5.35 -12.36 -4.67
N PRO A 26 6.41 -13.03 -5.17
CA PRO A 26 6.32 -13.89 -6.36
C PRO A 26 5.28 -15.01 -6.26
N LEU A 27 5.01 -15.53 -5.06
CA LEU A 27 3.95 -16.53 -4.81
C LEU A 27 2.55 -15.97 -5.08
N HIS A 28 2.34 -14.67 -4.91
CA HIS A 28 1.04 -14.00 -5.03
C HIS A 28 0.81 -13.46 -6.43
N MET A 29 1.86 -13.16 -7.20
CA MET A 29 1.73 -12.59 -8.54
C MET A 29 0.83 -13.39 -9.50
N PRO A 30 0.89 -14.75 -9.56
CA PRO A 30 0.00 -15.52 -10.41
C PRO A 30 -1.49 -15.31 -10.10
N VAL A 31 -1.83 -14.92 -8.87
CA VAL A 31 -3.22 -14.60 -8.49
C VAL A 31 -3.68 -13.32 -9.18
N PHE A 32 -2.87 -12.28 -9.15
CA PHE A 32 -3.14 -11.02 -9.84
C PHE A 32 -3.22 -11.20 -11.36
N GLU A 33 -2.28 -11.94 -11.93
CA GLU A 33 -2.23 -12.28 -13.37
C GLU A 33 -3.51 -12.98 -13.82
N ARG A 34 -3.91 -14.02 -13.07
CA ARG A 34 -5.12 -14.79 -13.35
C ARG A 34 -6.40 -13.98 -13.20
N ILE A 35 -6.53 -13.21 -12.11
CA ILE A 35 -7.71 -12.36 -11.89
C ILE A 35 -7.84 -11.30 -12.99
N SER A 36 -6.71 -10.70 -13.39
CA SER A 36 -6.69 -9.70 -14.47
C SER A 36 -7.28 -10.24 -15.78
N LEU A 37 -6.99 -11.50 -16.11
CA LEU A 37 -7.52 -12.21 -17.26
C LEU A 37 -9.00 -12.61 -17.08
N GLU A 38 -9.30 -13.34 -15.99
CA GLU A 38 -10.62 -13.95 -15.76
C GLU A 38 -11.72 -12.90 -15.58
N GLU A 39 -11.42 -11.80 -14.90
CA GLU A 39 -12.40 -10.75 -14.57
C GLU A 39 -12.33 -9.54 -15.50
N ASN A 40 -11.48 -9.60 -16.53
CA ASN A 40 -11.24 -8.52 -17.48
C ASN A 40 -11.04 -7.16 -16.78
N LEU A 41 -10.00 -7.10 -15.95
CA LEU A 41 -9.68 -5.91 -15.16
C LEU A 41 -8.18 -5.66 -15.08
N SER A 42 -7.83 -4.44 -14.72
CA SER A 42 -6.48 -4.01 -14.38
C SER A 42 -6.40 -3.64 -12.92
N MET A 43 -5.27 -4.01 -12.31
CA MET A 43 -4.94 -3.72 -10.93
C MET A 43 -3.53 -3.19 -10.89
N SER A 44 -3.29 -2.19 -10.07
CA SER A 44 -1.93 -1.73 -9.83
C SER A 44 -1.65 -1.56 -8.34
N VAL A 45 -0.38 -1.66 -7.99
CA VAL A 45 0.13 -1.49 -6.63
C VAL A 45 1.34 -0.57 -6.65
N ARG A 46 1.53 0.16 -5.57
CA ARG A 46 2.77 0.89 -5.30
C ARG A 46 3.86 -0.04 -4.79
N GLU A 47 5.09 0.44 -4.88
CA GLU A 47 6.24 -0.25 -4.33
C GLU A 47 6.08 -0.45 -2.80
N ALA A 48 6.02 -1.71 -2.37
CA ALA A 48 6.03 -2.07 -0.95
C ALA A 48 7.46 -2.05 -0.37
N GLY A 49 8.43 -2.38 -1.23
CA GLY A 49 9.86 -2.50 -0.95
C GLY A 49 10.26 -3.91 -0.50
N ILE A 50 11.51 -4.28 -0.79
CA ILE A 50 12.06 -5.63 -0.56
C ILE A 50 11.84 -6.16 0.87
N TYR A 51 11.92 -5.31 1.88
CA TYR A 51 11.74 -5.71 3.29
C TYR A 51 10.29 -6.13 3.60
N THR A 52 9.31 -5.47 2.98
CA THR A 52 7.90 -5.86 3.10
C THR A 52 7.65 -7.15 2.35
N ILE A 53 8.19 -7.30 1.13
CA ILE A 53 8.07 -8.53 0.35
C ILE A 53 8.68 -9.73 1.10
N SER A 54 9.89 -9.58 1.66
CA SER A 54 10.53 -10.63 2.47
C SER A 54 9.70 -10.98 3.71
N ALA A 55 9.24 -9.97 4.47
CA ALA A 55 8.43 -10.20 5.66
C ALA A 55 7.11 -10.92 5.31
N LEU A 56 6.49 -10.55 4.19
CA LEU A 56 5.31 -11.27 3.70
C LEU A 56 5.64 -12.72 3.36
N GLY A 57 6.75 -13.00 2.68
CA GLY A 57 7.23 -14.37 2.42
C GLY A 57 7.45 -15.21 3.69
N GLU A 58 7.83 -14.58 4.80
CA GLU A 58 7.97 -15.21 6.13
C GLU A 58 6.63 -15.41 6.88
N GLY A 59 5.51 -15.01 6.26
CA GLY A 59 4.17 -15.13 6.83
C GLY A 59 3.77 -14.00 7.77
N ALA A 60 4.33 -12.79 7.59
CA ALA A 60 3.87 -11.59 8.29
C ALA A 60 2.38 -11.31 8.07
N ALA A 61 1.73 -10.76 9.09
CA ALA A 61 0.44 -10.11 8.95
C ALA A 61 0.61 -8.77 8.20
N ALA A 62 -0.44 -8.27 7.56
CA ALA A 62 -0.41 -7.01 6.81
C ALA A 62 -1.26 -5.95 7.51
N LYS A 63 -0.66 -4.79 7.82
CA LYS A 63 -1.30 -3.79 8.67
C LYS A 63 -2.47 -3.11 7.97
N GLY A 64 -3.58 -2.93 8.69
CA GLY A 64 -4.68 -2.06 8.27
C GLY A 64 -4.50 -0.62 8.78
N HIS A 65 -5.50 0.24 8.54
CA HIS A 65 -5.56 1.60 9.07
C HIS A 65 -5.62 1.66 10.61
N ASN A 66 -5.83 0.54 11.29
CA ASN A 66 -5.76 0.42 12.74
C ASN A 66 -4.32 0.56 13.30
N ILE A 67 -3.28 0.40 12.47
CA ILE A 67 -1.88 0.55 12.87
C ILE A 67 -1.18 1.60 12.00
N LEU A 68 -1.07 2.81 12.54
CA LEU A 68 -0.48 3.96 11.83
C LEU A 68 1.06 3.94 11.82
N GLU A 69 1.65 3.11 12.67
CA GLU A 69 3.08 3.00 12.90
C GLU A 69 3.86 2.51 11.68
N LYS A 70 5.14 2.90 11.60
CA LYS A 70 5.97 2.66 10.42
C LYS A 70 6.68 1.30 10.48
N THR A 71 6.89 0.71 9.32
CA THR A 71 7.74 -0.47 9.16
C THR A 71 9.19 -0.12 9.47
N ILE A 72 9.94 -0.99 10.14
CA ILE A 72 11.38 -0.89 10.40
C ILE A 72 12.13 -1.14 9.09
N LYS A 73 12.54 -0.06 8.42
CA LYS A 73 13.21 -0.08 7.12
C LYS A 73 14.12 1.15 6.97
N PRO A 74 15.02 1.21 5.96
CA PRO A 74 16.01 2.28 5.87
C PRO A 74 15.43 3.69 6.00
N GLY A 75 14.33 3.99 5.30
CA GLY A 75 13.70 5.32 5.35
C GLY A 75 13.16 5.71 6.73
N SER A 76 12.50 4.80 7.46
CA SER A 76 11.99 5.09 8.81
C SER A 76 13.11 5.17 9.84
N LEU A 77 14.15 4.35 9.68
CA LEU A 77 15.34 4.42 10.54
C LEU A 77 16.12 5.72 10.32
N LYS A 78 16.28 6.17 9.07
CA LYS A 78 16.91 7.46 8.73
C LYS A 78 16.17 8.63 9.37
N ALA A 79 14.83 8.57 9.41
CA ALA A 79 14.01 9.63 9.98
C ALA A 79 14.20 9.80 11.50
N ILE A 80 14.49 8.73 12.25
CA ILE A 80 14.64 8.78 13.72
C ILE A 80 16.11 8.77 14.17
N TYR A 81 16.94 7.92 13.56
CA TYR A 81 18.33 7.69 13.97
C TYR A 81 19.35 8.49 13.16
N SER A 82 18.91 9.22 12.13
CA SER A 82 19.74 10.07 11.27
C SER A 82 21.00 9.34 10.76
N ASP A 83 22.19 9.70 11.25
CA ASP A 83 23.47 9.14 10.80
C ASP A 83 23.72 7.71 11.31
N ASN A 84 23.09 7.32 12.42
CA ASN A 84 23.21 5.98 12.98
C ASN A 84 22.33 4.93 12.26
N ALA A 85 21.50 5.35 11.31
CA ALA A 85 20.48 4.50 10.69
C ALA A 85 21.02 3.21 10.06
N GLU A 86 22.24 3.24 9.50
CA GLU A 86 22.86 2.05 8.90
C GLU A 86 23.27 1.02 9.96
N SER A 87 23.85 1.47 11.07
CA SER A 87 24.19 0.61 12.21
C SER A 87 22.93 -0.04 12.81
N ILE A 88 21.88 0.77 13.02
CA ILE A 88 20.59 0.28 13.54
C ILE A 88 19.92 -0.67 12.54
N LEU A 89 20.03 -0.43 11.24
CA LEU A 89 19.56 -1.38 10.23
C LEU A 89 20.28 -2.74 10.36
N GLY A 90 21.60 -2.72 10.59
CA GLY A 90 22.38 -3.93 10.86
C GLY A 90 21.91 -4.68 12.10
N GLN A 91 21.57 -3.95 13.17
CA GLN A 91 20.97 -4.51 14.39
C GLN A 91 19.58 -5.12 14.11
N ALA A 92 18.70 -4.39 13.42
CA ALA A 92 17.36 -4.87 13.07
C ALA A 92 17.39 -6.14 12.20
N LYS A 93 18.38 -6.25 11.30
CA LYS A 93 18.63 -7.47 10.53
C LYS A 93 19.02 -8.64 11.43
N ARG A 94 19.98 -8.44 12.35
CA ARG A 94 20.42 -9.50 13.30
C ARG A 94 19.30 -9.94 14.25
N SER A 95 18.44 -9.01 14.64
CA SER A 95 17.30 -9.26 15.53
C SER A 95 16.07 -9.82 14.80
N GLY A 96 16.08 -9.90 13.46
CA GLY A 96 14.99 -10.47 12.66
C GLY A 96 13.75 -9.56 12.55
N PHE A 97 13.87 -8.27 12.86
CA PHE A 97 12.74 -7.32 12.89
C PHE A 97 12.73 -6.33 11.73
N VAL A 98 13.72 -6.37 10.83
CA VAL A 98 13.66 -5.59 9.60
C VAL A 98 12.41 -5.98 8.78
N GLY A 99 11.73 -5.01 8.20
CA GLY A 99 10.47 -5.23 7.50
C GLY A 99 9.26 -5.43 8.41
N ARG A 100 9.40 -5.43 9.74
CA ARG A 100 8.26 -5.51 10.68
C ARG A 100 7.76 -4.13 11.09
N VAL A 101 6.49 -4.02 11.45
CA VAL A 101 5.92 -2.76 11.97
C VAL A 101 6.45 -2.54 13.39
N GLY A 102 7.24 -1.50 13.57
CA GLY A 102 7.78 -1.12 14.87
C GLY A 102 6.74 -0.39 15.71
N GLN A 103 6.90 -0.44 17.01
CA GLN A 103 6.39 0.56 17.93
C GLN A 103 7.51 1.58 18.17
N TRP A 104 7.26 2.85 17.90
CA TRP A 104 8.27 3.89 17.87
C TRP A 104 8.03 4.93 18.96
N ASP A 105 9.11 5.44 19.53
CA ASP A 105 9.12 6.68 20.30
C ASP A 105 10.28 7.59 19.85
N ALA A 106 10.50 8.69 20.56
CA ALA A 106 11.57 9.63 20.25
C ALA A 106 12.99 9.02 20.35
N SER A 107 13.16 7.90 21.06
CA SER A 107 14.41 7.13 21.15
C SER A 107 14.50 5.99 20.12
N GLY A 108 13.41 5.74 19.39
CA GLY A 108 13.33 4.80 18.29
C GLY A 108 12.49 3.57 18.59
N VAL A 109 12.93 2.41 18.10
CA VAL A 109 12.14 1.17 18.16
C VAL A 109 12.11 0.62 19.58
N ARG A 110 10.91 0.50 20.15
CA ARG A 110 10.65 -0.07 21.48
C ARG A 110 9.98 -1.44 21.44
N GLY A 111 9.36 -1.76 20.32
CA GLY A 111 8.53 -2.94 20.18
C GLY A 111 8.23 -3.25 18.73
N ILE A 112 7.49 -4.34 18.52
CA ILE A 112 6.87 -4.68 17.23
C ILE A 112 5.38 -4.87 17.42
N TYR A 113 4.59 -4.44 16.45
CA TYR A 113 3.18 -4.80 16.39
C TYR A 113 3.03 -6.22 15.86
N ALA A 114 2.20 -7.02 16.53
CA ALA A 114 1.87 -8.37 16.09
C ALA A 114 0.40 -8.68 16.36
N HIS A 115 -0.17 -9.50 15.49
CA HIS A 115 -1.48 -10.10 15.71
C HIS A 115 -1.36 -11.28 16.68
N ASN A 116 -2.03 -11.21 17.82
CA ASN A 116 -2.12 -12.29 18.79
C ASN A 116 -3.25 -13.26 18.36
N ARG A 117 -2.88 -14.46 17.90
CA ARG A 117 -3.85 -15.41 17.36
C ARG A 117 -4.78 -15.98 18.42
N LEU A 118 -4.32 -16.10 19.67
CA LEU A 118 -5.10 -16.67 20.77
C LEU A 118 -6.11 -15.65 21.32
N GLY A 119 -5.70 -14.37 21.40
CA GLY A 119 -6.54 -13.28 21.89
C GLY A 119 -7.42 -12.65 20.81
N GLY A 120 -7.04 -12.76 19.54
CA GLY A 120 -7.69 -12.04 18.44
C GLY A 120 -7.40 -10.54 18.43
N GLU A 121 -6.31 -10.12 19.08
CA GLU A 121 -5.98 -8.71 19.33
C GLU A 121 -4.68 -8.31 18.63
N ASP A 122 -4.56 -7.03 18.28
CA ASP A 122 -3.34 -6.45 17.73
C ASP A 122 -2.61 -5.67 18.82
N LEU A 123 -1.43 -6.16 19.23
CA LEU A 123 -0.68 -5.62 20.37
C LEU A 123 0.77 -5.31 19.97
N ALA A 124 1.36 -4.37 20.72
CA ALA A 124 2.79 -4.11 20.65
C ALA A 124 3.54 -4.97 21.67
N TYR A 125 4.58 -5.64 21.21
CA TYR A 125 5.44 -6.51 22.03
C TYR A 125 6.81 -5.85 22.17
N PRO A 126 7.30 -5.61 23.40
CA PRO A 126 8.61 -5.00 23.62
C PRO A 126 9.71 -5.82 22.97
N VAL A 127 10.59 -5.14 22.22
CA VAL A 127 11.79 -5.75 21.64
C VAL A 127 12.96 -4.78 21.72
N SER A 128 14.16 -5.34 21.72
CA SER A 128 15.40 -4.59 21.64
C SER A 128 16.12 -4.93 20.33
N LEU A 129 16.53 -3.91 19.58
CA LEU A 129 17.38 -4.12 18.40
C LEU A 129 18.82 -4.45 18.80
N GLU A 130 19.29 -3.98 19.96
CA GLU A 130 20.68 -4.12 20.43
C GLU A 130 20.91 -5.45 21.19
N ASN A 131 20.17 -5.66 22.26
CA ASN A 131 20.20 -6.87 23.08
C ASN A 131 19.21 -7.93 22.56
N THR A 132 19.68 -8.89 21.76
CA THR A 132 18.84 -9.95 21.20
C THR A 132 18.34 -10.96 22.24
N PHE A 133 19.05 -11.14 23.37
CA PHE A 133 18.61 -12.00 24.47
C PHE A 133 17.32 -11.50 25.12
N ALA A 134 17.11 -10.18 25.12
CA ALA A 134 15.85 -9.60 25.61
C ALA A 134 14.63 -10.00 24.76
N ASN A 135 14.84 -10.53 23.55
CA ASN A 135 13.78 -10.90 22.62
C ASN A 135 13.39 -12.39 22.70
N GLU A 136 14.02 -13.20 23.57
CA GLU A 136 13.82 -14.66 23.60
C GLU A 136 12.34 -15.08 23.66
N LEU A 137 11.56 -14.45 24.54
CA LEU A 137 10.13 -14.75 24.69
C LEU A 137 9.33 -14.40 23.42
N VAL A 138 9.54 -13.20 22.88
CA VAL A 138 8.86 -12.73 21.65
C VAL A 138 9.23 -13.62 20.48
N ASN A 139 10.52 -13.96 20.33
CA ASN A 139 11.01 -14.86 19.29
C ASN A 139 10.40 -16.26 19.41
N ALA A 140 10.26 -16.79 20.64
CA ALA A 140 9.57 -18.04 20.88
C ALA A 140 8.08 -17.95 20.47
N TRP A 141 7.38 -16.87 20.85
CA TRP A 141 5.98 -16.67 20.46
C TRP A 141 5.77 -16.56 18.96
N ILE A 142 6.69 -15.91 18.23
CA ILE A 142 6.68 -15.87 16.76
C ILE A 142 6.92 -17.27 16.18
N LYS A 143 7.94 -17.98 16.69
CA LYS A 143 8.29 -19.33 16.24
C LYS A 143 7.14 -20.32 16.41
N PHE A 144 6.46 -20.27 17.56
CA PHE A 144 5.31 -21.12 17.86
C PHE A 144 3.98 -20.55 17.34
N LYS A 145 4.02 -19.48 16.53
CA LYS A 145 2.84 -18.85 15.90
C LYS A 145 1.77 -18.40 16.90
N ILE A 146 2.16 -18.12 18.15
CA ILE A 146 1.29 -17.48 19.16
C ILE A 146 0.97 -16.05 18.72
N ILE A 147 2.00 -15.35 18.20
CA ILE A 147 1.86 -14.01 17.62
C ILE A 147 2.37 -14.01 16.18
N THR A 148 1.83 -13.13 15.35
CA THR A 148 2.27 -12.93 13.96
C THR A 148 2.63 -11.46 13.74
N PRO A 149 3.92 -11.10 13.62
CA PRO A 149 4.35 -9.72 13.43
C PRO A 149 3.77 -9.11 12.15
N TYR A 150 3.38 -7.84 12.25
CA TYR A 150 2.89 -7.07 11.12
C TYR A 150 4.02 -6.61 10.20
N THR A 151 3.70 -6.43 8.93
CA THR A 151 4.46 -5.67 7.93
C THR A 151 3.51 -4.74 7.15
N GLY A 152 4.02 -4.11 6.09
CA GLY A 152 3.20 -3.35 5.14
C GLY A 152 2.26 -4.25 4.35
N ASP A 153 1.15 -3.69 3.91
CA ASP A 153 0.23 -4.30 2.95
C ASP A 153 0.68 -4.04 1.51
N TYR A 154 -0.04 -4.62 0.55
CA TYR A 154 0.04 -4.18 -0.85
C TYR A 154 -0.85 -2.96 -1.02
N ASP A 155 -0.18 -1.83 -1.20
CA ASP A 155 -0.79 -0.52 -1.31
C ASP A 155 -1.34 -0.34 -2.74
N MET A 156 -2.61 -0.70 -2.91
CA MET A 156 -3.32 -0.63 -4.20
C MET A 156 -3.32 0.80 -4.73
N HIS A 157 -3.05 0.96 -6.03
CA HIS A 157 -3.02 2.25 -6.69
C HIS A 157 -4.24 2.47 -7.58
N ASP A 158 -4.55 1.52 -8.47
CA ASP A 158 -5.72 1.53 -9.35
C ASP A 158 -6.47 0.20 -9.31
N ILE A 159 -7.78 0.27 -9.50
CA ILE A 159 -8.61 -0.83 -9.99
C ILE A 159 -9.38 -0.27 -11.19
N ILE A 160 -9.26 -0.91 -12.35
CA ILE A 160 -9.99 -0.53 -13.57
C ILE A 160 -10.69 -1.77 -14.10
N LYS A 161 -12.01 -1.74 -14.21
CA LYS A 161 -12.79 -2.81 -14.83
C LYS A 161 -13.11 -2.45 -16.26
N PHE A 162 -13.12 -3.43 -17.14
CA PHE A 162 -13.41 -3.22 -18.55
C PHE A 162 -14.74 -3.86 -18.95
N SER A 163 -15.63 -3.07 -19.53
CA SER A 163 -16.88 -3.55 -20.12
C SER A 163 -17.15 -2.85 -21.44
N HIS A 164 -17.62 -3.59 -22.44
CA HIS A 164 -17.99 -3.04 -23.76
C HIS A 164 -16.89 -2.16 -24.41
N GLY A 165 -15.61 -2.52 -24.24
CA GLY A 165 -14.48 -1.76 -24.79
C GLY A 165 -14.19 -0.42 -24.10
N LYS A 166 -14.71 -0.22 -22.88
CA LYS A 166 -14.47 0.96 -22.06
C LYS A 166 -14.05 0.56 -20.65
N GLY A 167 -13.03 1.22 -20.10
CA GLY A 167 -12.64 1.06 -18.72
C GLY A 167 -13.39 2.00 -17.78
N HIS A 168 -13.64 1.57 -16.55
CA HIS A 168 -14.11 2.41 -15.45
C HIS A 168 -13.42 2.05 -14.14
N VAL A 169 -13.19 3.07 -13.31
CA VAL A 169 -12.72 2.89 -11.93
C VAL A 169 -13.95 2.65 -11.04
N PRO A 170 -14.03 1.54 -10.30
CA PRO A 170 -15.10 1.32 -9.32
C PRO A 170 -15.14 2.45 -8.29
N MET A 171 -16.33 2.86 -7.86
CA MET A 171 -16.47 3.87 -6.80
C MET A 171 -15.87 3.39 -5.48
N ALA A 172 -15.34 4.33 -4.69
CA ALA A 172 -14.87 4.08 -3.34
C ALA A 172 -15.94 3.36 -2.50
N GLU A 173 -15.55 2.34 -1.71
CA GLU A 173 -16.44 1.55 -0.84
C GLU A 173 -17.58 0.79 -1.53
N SER A 174 -17.65 0.84 -2.87
CA SER A 174 -18.63 0.11 -3.65
C SER A 174 -18.45 -1.40 -3.50
N ASN A 175 -19.53 -2.15 -3.76
CA ASN A 175 -19.45 -3.62 -3.82
C ASN A 175 -18.48 -4.09 -4.91
N GLU A 176 -18.28 -3.31 -5.99
CA GLU A 176 -17.30 -3.64 -7.03
C GLU A 176 -15.87 -3.51 -6.52
N GLU A 177 -15.51 -2.42 -5.85
CA GLU A 177 -14.18 -2.24 -5.26
C GLU A 177 -13.89 -3.33 -4.22
N ARG A 178 -14.82 -3.53 -3.29
CA ARG A 178 -14.71 -4.56 -2.24
C ARG A 178 -14.62 -5.97 -2.84
N GLY A 179 -15.41 -6.25 -3.88
CA GLY A 179 -15.39 -7.53 -4.59
C GLY A 179 -14.04 -7.86 -5.20
N VAL A 180 -13.36 -6.88 -5.80
CA VAL A 180 -12.00 -7.07 -6.37
C VAL A 180 -10.98 -7.33 -5.27
N LYS A 181 -11.00 -6.55 -4.18
CA LYS A 181 -10.11 -6.76 -3.02
C LYS A 181 -10.28 -8.16 -2.42
N ASP A 182 -11.53 -8.58 -2.23
CA ASP A 182 -11.86 -9.92 -1.70
C ASP A 182 -11.40 -11.02 -2.66
N LEU A 183 -11.55 -10.83 -3.96
CA LEU A 183 -11.12 -11.80 -4.96
C LEU A 183 -9.61 -12.02 -4.91
N ILE A 184 -8.82 -10.94 -4.78
CA ILE A 184 -7.36 -11.01 -4.62
C ILE A 184 -7.02 -11.76 -3.33
N ASN A 185 -7.55 -11.33 -2.18
CA ASN A 185 -7.23 -11.96 -0.90
C ASN A 185 -7.65 -13.44 -0.85
N LYS A 186 -8.82 -13.81 -1.38
CA LYS A 186 -9.26 -15.21 -1.52
C LYS A 186 -8.34 -16.01 -2.45
N GLY A 187 -7.90 -15.41 -3.55
CA GLY A 187 -6.95 -16.03 -4.46
C GLY A 187 -5.59 -16.28 -3.80
N ILE A 188 -5.12 -15.32 -3.00
CA ILE A 188 -3.86 -15.43 -2.25
C ILE A 188 -3.97 -16.50 -1.16
N ALA A 189 -5.09 -16.56 -0.43
CA ALA A 189 -5.32 -17.59 0.57
C ALA A 189 -5.23 -19.02 0.02
N LYS A 190 -5.51 -19.22 -1.27
CA LYS A 190 -5.39 -20.53 -1.95
C LYS A 190 -3.94 -20.93 -2.24
N VAL A 191 -3.04 -19.97 -2.43
CA VAL A 191 -1.63 -20.23 -2.77
C VAL A 191 -0.68 -20.01 -1.58
N ASP A 192 -1.14 -19.34 -0.53
CA ASP A 192 -0.37 -19.00 0.65
C ASP A 192 -1.13 -19.36 1.95
N PRO A 193 -0.83 -20.53 2.54
CA PRO A 193 -1.49 -20.99 3.77
C PRO A 193 -1.26 -20.11 5.00
N SER A 194 -0.28 -19.21 4.97
CA SER A 194 -0.08 -18.25 6.07
C SER A 194 -1.16 -17.16 6.05
N ARG A 195 -1.96 -17.05 4.97
CA ARG A 195 -2.89 -15.95 4.72
C ARG A 195 -4.31 -16.42 4.49
N PRO A 196 -4.93 -17.14 5.44
CA PRO A 196 -6.34 -17.50 5.33
C PRO A 196 -7.20 -16.23 5.26
N PHE A 197 -8.19 -16.25 4.36
CA PHE A 197 -9.00 -15.09 3.99
C PHE A 197 -9.83 -14.56 5.17
N GLU A 198 -10.25 -15.46 6.06
CA GLU A 198 -11.11 -15.18 7.21
C GLU A 198 -10.36 -14.35 8.27
N TYR A 199 -9.03 -14.45 8.32
CA TYR A 199 -8.22 -13.64 9.22
C TYR A 199 -7.83 -12.35 8.53
N THR A 200 -8.66 -11.33 8.76
CA THR A 200 -8.51 -9.98 8.20
C THR A 200 -7.09 -9.42 8.38
N ALA A 201 -6.43 -9.66 9.51
CA ALA A 201 -5.03 -9.29 9.77
C ALA A 201 -4.01 -9.89 8.76
N MET A 202 -4.34 -11.02 8.14
CA MET A 202 -3.48 -11.73 7.20
C MET A 202 -3.75 -11.38 5.73
N ASN A 203 -4.84 -10.66 5.44
CA ASN A 203 -5.17 -10.20 4.09
C ASN A 203 -4.14 -9.16 3.63
N VAL A 204 -3.54 -9.33 2.46
CA VAL A 204 -2.49 -8.41 1.98
C VAL A 204 -3.04 -7.17 1.27
N ILE A 205 -4.30 -7.17 0.87
CA ILE A 205 -5.01 -5.98 0.41
C ILE A 205 -5.94 -5.53 1.53
N ARG A 206 -5.58 -4.45 2.21
CA ARG A 206 -6.31 -3.96 3.39
C ARG A 206 -7.20 -2.76 3.03
N HIS A 207 -6.78 -1.92 2.10
CA HIS A 207 -7.41 -0.64 1.79
C HIS A 207 -7.90 -0.54 0.33
N GLY A 208 -8.72 0.46 0.05
CA GLY A 208 -9.09 0.81 -1.33
C GLY A 208 -7.89 1.36 -2.13
N PRO A 209 -7.98 1.38 -3.46
CA PRO A 209 -6.92 1.90 -4.31
C PRO A 209 -6.77 3.42 -4.17
N GLN A 210 -5.54 3.91 -4.32
CA GLN A 210 -5.20 5.34 -4.20
C GLN A 210 -6.05 6.25 -5.09
N VAL A 211 -6.42 5.79 -6.29
CA VAL A 211 -7.32 6.51 -7.21
C VAL A 211 -8.65 6.90 -6.56
N ASN A 212 -9.08 6.18 -5.53
CA ASN A 212 -10.32 6.45 -4.81
C ASN A 212 -10.13 7.28 -3.53
N PHE A 213 -8.91 7.72 -3.21
CA PHE A 213 -8.65 8.47 -1.98
C PHE A 213 -9.38 9.81 -1.92
N VAL A 214 -9.29 10.64 -2.96
CA VAL A 214 -9.98 11.95 -2.99
C VAL A 214 -11.51 11.81 -2.91
N PRO A 215 -12.19 10.97 -3.71
CA PRO A 215 -13.63 10.79 -3.58
C PRO A 215 -14.02 10.20 -2.23
N TYR A 216 -13.29 9.21 -1.71
CA TYR A 216 -13.53 8.64 -0.38
C TYR A 216 -13.48 9.71 0.72
N MET A 217 -12.39 10.48 0.76
CA MET A 217 -12.19 11.51 1.76
C MET A 217 -13.28 12.59 1.69
N TRP A 218 -13.72 12.94 0.48
CA TRP A 218 -14.75 13.96 0.30
C TRP A 218 -16.15 13.48 0.72
N GLU A 219 -16.48 12.22 0.42
CA GLU A 219 -17.81 11.65 0.66
C GLU A 219 -17.98 11.08 2.08
N HIS A 220 -16.94 10.45 2.62
CA HIS A 220 -17.01 9.70 3.88
C HIS A 220 -16.22 10.34 5.03
N GLU A 221 -15.19 11.14 4.74
CA GLU A 221 -14.37 11.82 5.75
C GLU A 221 -14.35 13.35 5.59
N HIS A 222 -15.46 13.93 5.15
CA HIS A 222 -15.54 15.35 4.81
C HIS A 222 -15.10 16.28 5.95
N ASP A 223 -15.45 15.97 7.20
CA ASP A 223 -15.07 16.76 8.37
C ASP A 223 -13.55 16.81 8.57
N LYS A 224 -12.86 15.71 8.25
CA LYS A 224 -11.40 15.66 8.28
C LYS A 224 -10.81 16.52 7.17
N VAL A 225 -11.37 16.48 5.96
CA VAL A 225 -10.95 17.35 4.84
C VAL A 225 -11.09 18.83 5.21
N VAL A 226 -12.21 19.20 5.84
CA VAL A 226 -12.46 20.58 6.30
C VAL A 226 -11.45 20.98 7.37
N LYS A 227 -11.26 20.13 8.39
CA LYS A 227 -10.32 20.36 9.50
C LYS A 227 -8.88 20.51 9.00
N ASP A 228 -8.46 19.63 8.11
CA ASP A 228 -7.09 19.60 7.60
C ASP A 228 -6.89 20.58 6.42
N ASN A 229 -7.95 21.29 6.00
CA ASN A 229 -7.96 22.23 4.88
C ASN A 229 -7.63 21.61 3.52
N GLY A 230 -7.93 20.33 3.32
CA GLY A 230 -7.67 19.60 2.09
C GLY A 230 -7.37 18.12 2.32
N TYR A 231 -6.69 17.52 1.36
CA TYR A 231 -6.25 16.13 1.33
C TYR A 231 -4.74 16.03 1.52
N LEU A 232 -4.26 14.93 2.10
CA LEU A 232 -2.82 14.66 2.17
C LEU A 232 -2.24 14.52 0.76
N GLY A 233 -1.40 15.46 0.33
CA GLY A 233 -0.98 15.58 -1.07
C GLY A 233 -0.21 14.38 -1.61
N VAL A 234 0.55 13.70 -0.76
CA VAL A 234 1.29 12.48 -1.13
C VAL A 234 0.41 11.26 -1.38
N VAL A 235 -0.89 11.32 -1.03
CA VAL A 235 -1.88 10.27 -1.32
C VAL A 235 -2.89 10.75 -2.38
N ALA A 236 -3.22 12.04 -2.42
CA ALA A 236 -4.16 12.59 -3.39
C ALA A 236 -3.62 12.63 -4.83
N ARG A 237 -2.31 12.82 -5.00
CA ARG A 237 -1.66 12.86 -6.32
C ARG A 237 -1.47 11.44 -6.86
N PRO A 238 -1.34 11.25 -8.20
CA PRO A 238 -1.19 9.93 -8.83
C PRO A 238 0.16 9.23 -8.55
N GLY A 239 1.00 9.79 -7.68
CA GLY A 239 2.27 9.19 -7.27
C GLY A 239 2.29 8.92 -5.77
N PRO A 240 3.43 8.49 -5.21
CA PRO A 240 4.74 8.37 -5.86
C PRO A 240 4.79 7.22 -6.87
N PHE A 241 5.62 7.39 -7.88
CA PHE A 241 6.00 6.36 -8.84
C PHE A 241 7.34 5.71 -8.41
N PRO A 242 7.65 4.48 -8.83
CA PRO A 242 6.92 3.65 -9.81
C PRO A 242 5.61 3.01 -9.31
N VAL A 243 4.73 2.66 -10.25
CA VAL A 243 3.49 1.89 -10.03
C VAL A 243 3.51 0.65 -10.93
N ALA A 244 3.31 -0.53 -10.34
CA ALA A 244 3.23 -1.78 -11.07
C ALA A 244 1.79 -2.14 -11.37
N MET A 245 1.44 -2.31 -12.64
CA MET A 245 0.11 -2.67 -13.10
C MET A 245 0.13 -4.03 -13.80
N VAL A 246 -0.88 -4.85 -13.52
CA VAL A 246 -1.19 -6.04 -14.30
C VAL A 246 -2.41 -5.77 -15.19
N HIS A 247 -2.31 -6.14 -16.47
CA HIS A 247 -3.40 -6.08 -17.44
C HIS A 247 -3.30 -7.27 -18.38
N GLN A 248 -4.40 -8.01 -18.55
CA GLN A 248 -4.43 -9.23 -19.37
C GLN A 248 -3.30 -10.21 -19.01
N GLY A 249 -3.03 -10.35 -17.71
CA GLY A 249 -1.99 -11.25 -17.19
C GLY A 249 -0.55 -10.76 -17.34
N GLU A 250 -0.32 -9.62 -18.00
CA GLU A 250 1.00 -9.06 -18.23
C GLU A 250 1.29 -7.89 -17.28
N TRP A 251 2.50 -7.87 -16.73
CA TRP A 251 2.96 -6.79 -15.86
C TRP A 251 3.58 -5.65 -16.66
N THR A 252 3.34 -4.43 -16.20
CA THR A 252 3.96 -3.19 -16.67
C THR A 252 4.31 -2.32 -15.46
N VAL A 253 5.48 -1.71 -15.43
CA VAL A 253 5.87 -0.74 -14.40
C VAL A 253 5.90 0.65 -15.01
N PHE A 254 5.07 1.54 -14.49
CA PHE A 254 5.01 2.95 -14.90
C PHE A 254 5.87 3.79 -13.97
N ASP A 255 6.82 4.54 -14.53
CA ASP A 255 7.77 5.36 -13.76
C ASP A 255 7.25 6.79 -13.51
N ASN A 256 6.17 7.19 -14.18
CA ASN A 256 5.59 8.52 -14.05
C ASN A 256 4.10 8.55 -14.45
N SER A 257 3.45 9.67 -14.14
CA SER A 257 2.02 9.86 -14.42
C SER A 257 1.70 9.88 -15.89
N LYS A 258 2.62 10.33 -16.75
CA LYS A 258 2.39 10.39 -18.20
C LYS A 258 2.23 8.98 -18.78
N GLU A 259 3.06 8.03 -18.35
CA GLU A 259 2.94 6.62 -18.74
C GLU A 259 1.65 5.98 -18.22
N LEU A 260 1.31 6.19 -16.95
CA LEU A 260 0.04 5.71 -16.39
C LEU A 260 -1.16 6.31 -17.15
N PHE A 261 -1.15 7.60 -17.43
CA PHE A 261 -2.27 8.27 -18.13
C PHE A 261 -2.35 7.84 -19.60
N ASN A 262 -1.23 7.50 -20.23
CA ASN A 262 -1.22 6.84 -21.54
C ASN A 262 -1.92 5.48 -21.48
N PHE A 263 -1.73 4.70 -20.40
CA PHE A 263 -2.46 3.45 -20.21
C PHE A 263 -3.97 3.69 -20.12
N TYR A 264 -4.42 4.64 -19.29
CA TYR A 264 -5.83 5.04 -19.19
C TYR A 264 -6.42 5.38 -20.57
N LYS A 265 -5.72 6.24 -21.33
CA LYS A 265 -6.14 6.61 -22.69
C LYS A 265 -6.18 5.40 -23.63
N SER A 266 -5.16 4.55 -23.62
CA SER A 266 -5.04 3.40 -24.52
C SER A 266 -6.11 2.33 -24.29
N THR A 267 -6.66 2.27 -23.06
CA THR A 267 -7.72 1.34 -22.66
C THR A 267 -9.11 1.96 -22.67
N ASN A 268 -9.25 3.17 -23.26
CA ASN A 268 -10.50 3.92 -23.29
C ASN A 268 -11.10 4.11 -21.88
N THR A 269 -10.24 4.36 -20.89
CA THR A 269 -10.60 4.61 -19.50
C THR A 269 -10.56 6.12 -19.23
N PRO A 270 -11.67 6.74 -18.80
CA PRO A 270 -11.64 8.14 -18.38
C PRO A 270 -10.69 8.35 -17.20
N LEU A 271 -9.83 9.37 -17.29
CA LEU A 271 -8.99 9.75 -16.17
C LEU A 271 -9.89 10.35 -15.05
N PRO A 272 -9.65 10.02 -13.77
CA PRO A 272 -10.39 10.64 -12.66
C PRO A 272 -10.24 12.17 -12.67
N GLU A 273 -11.33 12.89 -12.41
CA GLU A 273 -11.38 14.36 -12.46
C GLU A 273 -10.30 15.02 -11.58
N HIS A 274 -10.01 14.44 -10.42
CA HIS A 274 -9.01 14.97 -9.49
C HIS A 274 -7.57 14.76 -9.96
N TRP A 275 -7.31 13.86 -10.92
CA TRP A 275 -6.01 13.66 -11.55
C TRP A 275 -5.87 14.34 -12.91
N SER A 276 -6.98 14.78 -13.51
CA SER A 276 -6.97 15.53 -14.77
C SER A 276 -6.68 17.03 -14.62
N GLN A 277 -6.31 17.48 -13.42
CA GLN A 277 -6.09 18.89 -13.10
C GLN A 277 -5.03 19.05 -12.01
N ASP A 278 -4.45 20.24 -11.95
CA ASP A 278 -3.51 20.58 -10.89
C ASP A 278 -4.25 20.83 -9.57
N PHE A 279 -3.69 20.26 -8.50
CA PHE A 279 -4.13 20.54 -7.16
C PHE A 279 -3.66 21.92 -6.68
N VAL A 280 -4.54 22.62 -5.97
CA VAL A 280 -4.22 23.85 -5.22
C VAL A 280 -3.49 23.47 -3.93
N ASP A 281 -2.31 24.06 -3.68
CA ASP A 281 -1.60 23.91 -2.41
C ASP A 281 -2.37 24.59 -1.27
N ARG A 282 -2.50 23.88 -0.15
CA ARG A 282 -3.22 24.32 1.05
C ARG A 282 -2.31 24.41 2.27
N GLY A 283 -1.00 24.25 2.07
CA GLY A 283 0.03 24.31 3.10
C GLY A 283 0.17 23.02 3.91
N LYS A 284 1.30 22.85 4.61
CA LYS A 284 1.58 21.67 5.46
C LYS A 284 1.45 20.31 4.73
N GLY A 285 1.71 20.29 3.43
CA GLY A 285 1.57 19.08 2.60
C GLY A 285 0.12 18.74 2.22
N MET A 286 -0.83 19.63 2.50
CA MET A 286 -2.24 19.48 2.16
C MET A 286 -2.54 20.10 0.80
N VAL A 287 -3.46 19.50 0.07
CA VAL A 287 -3.86 19.92 -1.28
C VAL A 287 -5.37 19.83 -1.47
N ALA A 288 -5.95 20.58 -2.41
CA ALA A 288 -7.36 20.43 -2.78
C ALA A 288 -7.53 20.53 -4.30
N THR A 289 -8.57 19.90 -4.85
CA THR A 289 -8.97 20.22 -6.23
C THR A 289 -9.42 21.68 -6.30
N PRO A 290 -9.33 22.38 -7.44
CA PRO A 290 -9.78 23.77 -7.55
C PRO A 290 -11.20 23.98 -7.03
N ARG A 291 -12.13 23.10 -7.45
CA ARG A 291 -13.51 23.10 -6.97
C ARG A 291 -13.63 22.94 -5.45
N HIS A 292 -12.89 22.00 -4.86
CA HIS A 292 -12.98 21.78 -3.40
C HIS A 292 -12.31 22.90 -2.61
N ALA A 293 -11.23 23.51 -3.13
CA ALA A 293 -10.60 24.67 -2.52
C ALA A 293 -11.60 25.84 -2.38
N GLU A 294 -12.34 26.15 -3.44
CA GLU A 294 -13.38 27.20 -3.41
C GLU A 294 -14.47 26.91 -2.36
N LEU A 295 -14.90 25.66 -2.23
CA LEU A 295 -15.92 25.26 -1.25
C LEU A 295 -15.39 25.36 0.18
N LEU A 296 -14.12 24.98 0.41
CA LEU A 296 -13.48 25.11 1.72
C LEU A 296 -13.30 26.58 2.13
N ASP A 297 -12.91 27.45 1.18
CA ASP A 297 -12.72 28.88 1.44
C ASP A 297 -14.04 29.58 1.75
N LYS A 298 -15.13 29.24 1.05
CA LYS A 298 -16.48 29.73 1.37
C LYS A 298 -16.90 29.37 2.79
N ARG A 299 -16.63 28.14 3.24
CA ARG A 299 -16.95 27.73 4.63
C ARG A 299 -16.17 28.50 5.68
N ARG A 300 -14.89 28.78 5.42
CA ARG A 300 -14.06 29.56 6.35
C ARG A 300 -14.51 31.01 6.50
N ASN A 301 -15.06 31.61 5.45
CA ASN A 301 -15.55 32.99 5.50
C ASN A 301 -16.92 33.12 6.17
N MET A 302 -17.60 32.02 6.49
CA MET A 302 -18.89 31.99 7.21
C MET A 302 -18.74 31.75 8.72
N HIS A 303 -17.52 31.53 9.22
CA HIS A 303 -17.19 31.29 10.63
C HIS A 303 -16.08 32.24 11.09
#